data_AF-A0A1M3LSL4-F1
#
_entry.id   AF-A0A1M3LSL4-F1
#
_cell.length_a   1.000
_cell.length_b   1.000
_cell.length_c   1.000
_cell.angle_alpha   90.00
_cell.angle_beta   90.00
_cell.angle_gamma   90.00
#
_symmetry.space_group_name_H-M   'P 1'
#
loop_
_entity.id
_entity.type
_entity.pdbx_description
1 polymer ?
#
loop_
_entity_poly.entity_id
_entity_poly.type
_entity_poly.pdbx_seq_one_letter_code
_entity_poly.pdbx_strand_id
1 'polypeptide(L)'
;MSAPRGIASETIVRLRSVPVERTPQRLDPLGVQSAWLLVPLIGATAIGYAITSTIWHLDQLRSPTLAVTAIAILVLAVAVAAVRTHPGLAPFGRWSHVAVIGLAIVAACLFDASVWGRNLRIQDDWGQIAIALLLIAMPLYRPVLEVLAVALAGAVVVGALAALQAGTLAIHTGPIVYATVAATPVLALAAGGAGYAWTMTGETLRWREVARAGQERLEGELRETAQRQVAQESAASFEEIVPFLSGLLARGEITGADRDRATALASGLRALAVSSIERTWLDETVELAFAGRDHADGAAAASRVHDRVHDPDRLDRVLTDEQRAIVSALVATVSELPGLDPASFRIDVADPEHPSFLLTARVAQQRREIRRELVPYLSALRSVSMETGLRVRAGELALRFAYPGSRRS
;
A
#
# COMPACT_ATOMS: atom_id res chain seq x y z
N MET A 1 36.42 27.05 -11.89
CA MET A 1 35.06 27.21 -11.34
C MET A 1 34.48 25.82 -11.12
N SER A 2 34.60 25.30 -9.89
CA SER A 2 34.09 23.98 -9.50
C SER A 2 32.65 24.11 -9.02
N ALA A 3 31.75 23.31 -9.60
CA ALA A 3 30.35 23.24 -9.18
C ALA A 3 30.22 22.54 -7.81
N PRO A 4 29.29 22.97 -6.94
CA PRO A 4 29.12 22.36 -5.62
C PRO A 4 28.37 21.02 -5.73
N ARG A 5 29.11 19.91 -5.73
CA ARG A 5 28.58 18.57 -5.45
C ARG A 5 28.51 18.40 -3.94
N GLY A 6 27.31 18.33 -3.35
CA GLY A 6 27.20 17.98 -1.93
C GLY A 6 25.80 18.00 -1.33
N ILE A 7 24.92 18.92 -1.77
CA ILE A 7 23.67 19.17 -1.02
C ILE A 7 22.50 18.29 -1.53
N ALA A 8 22.52 17.85 -2.79
CA ALA A 8 21.43 17.05 -3.37
C ALA A 8 21.41 15.60 -2.85
N SER A 9 22.56 14.95 -2.71
CA SER A 9 22.64 13.55 -2.24
C SER A 9 22.21 13.37 -0.78
N GLU A 10 22.47 14.36 0.09
CA GLU A 10 22.02 14.31 1.49
C GLU A 10 20.48 14.42 1.62
N THR A 11 19.86 15.18 0.71
CA THR A 11 18.40 15.39 0.73
C THR A 11 17.64 14.15 0.22
N ILE A 12 18.19 13.45 -0.79
CA ILE A 12 17.63 12.21 -1.36
C ILE A 12 17.69 11.05 -0.35
N VAL A 13 18.77 10.95 0.43
CA VAL A 13 18.91 9.93 1.49
C VAL A 13 17.99 10.22 2.68
N ARG A 14 17.77 11.50 3.04
CA ARG A 14 16.81 11.88 4.10
C ARG A 14 15.35 11.66 3.72
N LEU A 15 14.99 11.85 2.45
CA LEU A 15 13.64 11.55 1.95
C LEU A 15 13.38 10.03 1.89
N ARG A 16 14.44 9.22 1.75
CA ARG A 16 14.40 7.75 1.89
C ARG A 16 14.17 7.25 3.32
N SER A 17 14.23 8.11 4.33
CA SER A 17 14.31 7.66 5.74
C SER A 17 13.22 8.23 6.64
N VAL A 18 12.08 8.69 6.13
CA VAL A 18 10.92 8.86 7.03
C VAL A 18 10.49 7.45 7.42
N PRO A 19 10.64 7.03 8.69
CA PRO A 19 10.24 5.70 9.11
C PRO A 19 8.75 5.57 8.80
N VAL A 20 8.42 4.67 7.87
CA VAL A 20 7.03 4.37 7.52
C VAL A 20 6.33 3.96 8.82
N GLU A 21 5.29 4.72 9.20
CA GLU A 21 4.48 4.39 10.36
C GLU A 21 4.00 2.94 10.21
N ARG A 22 4.44 2.06 11.12
CA ARG A 22 4.05 0.64 11.12
C ARG A 22 2.63 0.51 11.66
N THR A 23 1.67 0.55 10.76
CA THR A 23 0.25 0.32 11.07
C THR A 23 -0.34 -0.70 10.11
N PRO A 24 -1.36 -1.48 10.53
CA PRO A 24 -2.09 -2.37 9.64
C PRO A 24 -2.59 -1.65 8.37
N GLN A 25 -3.09 -0.41 8.48
CA GLN A 25 -3.54 0.38 7.34
C GLN A 25 -2.45 0.63 6.27
N ARG A 26 -1.18 0.68 6.67
CA ARG A 26 -0.05 0.88 5.75
C ARG A 26 0.51 -0.44 5.22
N LEU A 27 0.46 -1.51 6.01
CA LEU A 27 1.00 -2.82 5.64
C LEU A 27 0.00 -3.68 4.84
N ASP A 28 -1.29 -3.54 5.09
CA ASP A 28 -2.35 -4.23 4.36
C ASP A 28 -3.56 -3.30 4.14
N PRO A 29 -3.51 -2.47 3.09
CA PRO A 29 -4.60 -1.55 2.79
C PRO A 29 -5.89 -2.29 2.39
N LEU A 30 -5.81 -3.52 1.87
CA LEU A 30 -6.97 -4.32 1.48
C LEU A 30 -7.67 -4.91 2.71
N GLY A 31 -6.90 -5.44 3.66
CA GLY A 31 -7.41 -5.91 4.95
C GLY A 31 -8.12 -4.79 5.72
N VAL A 32 -7.52 -3.60 5.82
CA VAL A 32 -8.17 -2.46 6.47
C VAL A 32 -9.37 -1.93 5.67
N GLN A 33 -9.34 -2.01 4.34
CA GLN A 33 -10.50 -1.69 3.52
C GLN A 33 -11.68 -2.63 3.79
N SER A 34 -11.45 -3.90 4.12
CA SER A 34 -12.52 -4.82 4.52
C SER A 34 -13.08 -4.52 5.93
N ALA A 35 -12.23 -4.03 6.82
CA ALA A 35 -12.56 -3.76 8.23
C ALA A 35 -13.10 -2.35 8.51
N TRP A 36 -13.27 -1.49 7.49
CA TRP A 36 -13.62 -0.08 7.71
C TRP A 36 -14.96 0.12 8.44
N LEU A 37 -15.92 -0.79 8.27
CA LEU A 37 -17.24 -0.78 8.92
C LEU A 37 -17.16 -1.05 10.43
N LEU A 38 -16.03 -1.56 10.93
CA LEU A 38 -15.85 -1.87 12.35
C LEU A 38 -15.92 -0.61 13.21
N VAL A 39 -15.34 0.52 12.75
CA VAL A 39 -15.37 1.79 13.49
C VAL A 39 -16.78 2.38 13.65
N PRO A 40 -17.58 2.55 12.58
CA PRO A 40 -18.95 3.04 12.74
C PRO A 40 -19.83 2.06 13.51
N LEU A 41 -19.63 0.74 13.38
CA LEU A 41 -20.38 -0.26 14.16
C LEU A 41 -20.09 -0.14 15.65
N ILE A 42 -18.82 -0.09 16.03
CA ILE A 42 -18.41 0.09 17.44
C ILE A 42 -18.87 1.45 17.98
N GLY A 43 -18.77 2.51 17.16
CA GLY A 43 -19.27 3.83 17.53
C GLY A 43 -20.78 3.85 17.75
N ALA A 44 -21.56 3.17 16.90
CA ALA A 44 -22.99 3.01 17.09
C ALA A 44 -23.32 2.25 18.38
N THR A 45 -22.56 1.19 18.70
CA THR A 45 -22.68 0.47 19.98
C THR A 45 -22.38 1.38 21.17
N ALA A 46 -21.33 2.20 21.10
CA ALA A 46 -20.99 3.15 22.16
C ALA A 46 -22.09 4.20 22.38
N ILE A 47 -22.66 4.75 21.30
CA ILE A 47 -23.78 5.70 21.37
C ILE A 47 -25.03 5.01 21.95
N GLY A 48 -25.38 3.83 21.46
CA GLY A 48 -26.54 3.06 21.94
C GLY A 48 -26.43 2.72 23.42
N TYR A 49 -25.24 2.32 23.87
CA TYR A 49 -24.95 2.09 25.29
C TYR A 49 -25.06 3.39 26.11
N ALA A 50 -24.51 4.51 25.64
CA ALA A 50 -24.59 5.80 26.32
C ALA A 50 -26.04 6.27 26.50
N ILE A 51 -26.86 6.17 25.45
CA ILE A 51 -28.29 6.52 25.49
C ILE A 51 -29.03 5.60 26.48
N THR A 52 -28.84 4.28 26.37
CA THR A 52 -29.53 3.30 27.22
C THR A 52 -29.16 3.47 28.69
N SER A 53 -27.85 3.61 29.00
CA SER A 53 -27.37 3.85 30.36
C SER A 53 -27.93 5.16 30.92
N THR A 54 -27.97 6.23 30.12
CA THR A 54 -28.55 7.52 30.55
C THR A 54 -30.05 7.40 30.86
N ILE A 55 -30.81 6.60 30.10
CA ILE A 55 -32.24 6.37 30.33
C ILE A 55 -32.49 5.53 31.59
N TRP A 56 -31.67 4.52 31.84
CA TRP A 56 -31.81 3.67 33.03
C TRP A 56 -31.46 4.38 34.34
N HIS A 57 -30.60 5.41 34.28
CA HIS A 57 -30.12 6.16 35.45
C HIS A 57 -30.62 7.62 35.46
N LEU A 58 -31.82 7.87 34.91
CA LEU A 58 -32.42 9.22 34.86
C LEU A 58 -32.56 9.85 36.25
N ASP A 59 -32.77 9.04 37.28
CA ASP A 59 -32.89 9.45 38.68
C ASP A 59 -31.58 9.97 39.28
N GLN A 60 -30.43 9.61 38.68
CA GLN A 60 -29.10 10.08 39.06
C GLN A 60 -28.68 11.36 38.34
N LEU A 61 -29.44 11.82 37.34
CA LEU A 61 -29.13 13.05 36.63
C LEU A 61 -29.36 14.28 37.50
N ARG A 62 -28.33 15.09 37.65
CA ARG A 62 -28.41 16.45 38.21
C ARG A 62 -28.67 17.48 37.12
N SER A 63 -28.08 17.30 35.94
CA SER A 63 -28.22 18.23 34.81
C SER A 63 -28.49 17.49 33.49
N PRO A 64 -29.76 17.34 33.09
CA PRO A 64 -30.11 16.67 31.82
C PRO A 64 -29.50 17.34 30.58
N THR A 65 -29.31 18.66 30.62
CA THR A 65 -28.71 19.41 29.50
C THR A 65 -27.24 19.02 29.27
N LEU A 66 -26.47 18.81 30.35
CA LEU A 66 -25.09 18.32 30.27
C LEU A 66 -25.05 16.88 29.73
N ALA A 67 -25.97 16.01 30.16
CA ALA A 67 -26.04 14.64 29.66
C ALA A 67 -26.36 14.58 28.15
N VAL A 68 -27.33 15.38 27.68
CA VAL A 68 -27.64 15.50 26.25
C VAL A 68 -26.45 16.06 25.47
N THR A 69 -25.76 17.06 26.01
CA THR A 69 -24.56 17.64 25.38
C THR A 69 -23.43 16.61 25.31
N ALA A 70 -23.22 15.82 26.36
CA ALA A 70 -22.23 14.74 26.38
C ALA A 70 -22.49 13.71 25.27
N ILE A 71 -23.75 13.27 25.10
CA ILE A 71 -24.14 12.34 24.03
C ILE A 71 -23.92 12.99 22.65
N ALA A 72 -24.29 14.26 22.47
CA ALA A 72 -24.08 14.97 21.21
C ALA A 72 -22.59 15.06 20.83
N ILE A 73 -21.70 15.31 21.80
CA ILE A 73 -20.24 15.32 21.57
C ILE A 73 -19.72 13.92 21.26
N LEU A 74 -20.23 12.86 21.92
CA LEU A 74 -19.88 11.49 21.57
C LEU A 74 -20.29 11.14 20.13
N VAL A 75 -21.50 11.52 19.71
CA VAL A 75 -21.97 11.35 18.32
C VAL A 75 -21.04 12.05 17.35
N LEU A 76 -20.61 13.28 17.66
CA LEU A 76 -19.63 14.00 16.84
C LEU A 76 -18.29 13.28 16.78
N ALA A 77 -17.77 12.75 17.89
CA ALA A 77 -16.54 11.97 17.93
C ALA A 77 -16.62 10.74 17.01
N VAL A 78 -17.73 9.99 17.09
CA VAL A 78 -17.99 8.80 16.25
C VAL A 78 -18.11 9.19 14.77
N ALA A 79 -18.83 10.26 14.45
CA ALA A 79 -18.98 10.73 13.08
C ALA A 79 -17.64 11.13 12.46
N VAL A 80 -16.82 11.88 13.20
CA VAL A 80 -15.46 12.25 12.77
C VAL A 80 -14.60 10.99 12.59
N ALA A 81 -14.67 10.04 13.52
CA ALA A 81 -13.95 8.78 13.42
C ALA A 81 -14.34 8.02 12.13
N ALA A 82 -15.63 7.77 11.93
CA ALA A 82 -16.16 7.03 10.78
C ALA A 82 -15.80 7.67 9.43
N VAL A 83 -15.87 9.00 9.34
CA VAL A 83 -15.45 9.72 8.12
C VAL A 83 -13.94 9.58 7.91
N ARG A 84 -13.13 9.84 8.95
CA ARG A 84 -11.67 9.88 8.82
C ARG A 84 -11.03 8.50 8.67
N THR A 85 -11.69 7.43 9.09
CA THR A 85 -11.24 6.05 8.87
C THR A 85 -11.69 5.47 7.53
N HIS A 86 -12.51 6.19 6.75
CA HIS A 86 -12.95 5.74 5.44
C HIS A 86 -11.74 5.48 4.50
N PRO A 87 -11.68 4.35 3.77
CA PRO A 87 -10.52 3.98 2.95
C PRO A 87 -10.14 5.03 1.90
N GLY A 88 -11.13 5.76 1.37
CA GLY A 88 -10.90 6.85 0.41
C GLY A 88 -10.24 8.12 0.97
N LEU A 89 -10.12 8.25 2.30
CA LEU A 89 -9.51 9.40 2.99
C LEU A 89 -8.24 9.04 3.75
N ALA A 90 -7.69 7.83 3.52
CA ALA A 90 -6.43 7.40 4.09
C ALA A 90 -5.27 8.35 3.69
N PRO A 91 -4.30 8.61 4.60
CA PRO A 91 -4.12 8.01 5.92
C PRO A 91 -4.90 8.71 7.05
N PHE A 92 -5.23 7.96 8.10
CA PHE A 92 -5.77 8.51 9.34
C PHE A 92 -4.65 9.21 10.14
N GLY A 93 -4.70 10.55 10.18
CA GLY A 93 -3.64 11.37 10.76
C GLY A 93 -3.71 11.52 12.29
N ARG A 94 -2.56 11.83 12.90
CA ARG A 94 -2.40 12.08 14.35
C ARG A 94 -3.44 13.04 14.95
N TRP A 95 -3.71 14.14 14.26
CA TRP A 95 -4.65 15.16 14.77
C TRP A 95 -6.09 14.67 14.74
N SER A 96 -6.45 13.84 13.76
CA SER A 96 -7.76 13.19 13.73
C SER A 96 -7.91 12.19 14.87
N HIS A 97 -6.85 11.42 15.17
CA HIS A 97 -6.84 10.51 16.32
C HIS A 97 -7.03 11.25 17.66
N VAL A 98 -6.20 12.26 17.91
CA VAL A 98 -6.27 13.07 19.14
C VAL A 98 -7.62 13.79 19.24
N ALA A 99 -8.15 14.32 18.15
CA ALA A 99 -9.47 14.99 18.16
C ALA A 99 -10.60 14.01 18.50
N VAL A 100 -10.62 12.82 17.90
CA VAL A 100 -11.67 11.81 18.17
C VAL A 100 -11.66 11.38 19.63
N ILE A 101 -10.50 10.99 20.16
CA ILE A 101 -10.42 10.53 21.55
C ILE A 101 -10.57 11.71 22.52
N GLY A 102 -10.06 12.89 22.19
CA GLY A 102 -10.27 14.10 22.97
C GLY A 102 -11.74 14.47 23.10
N LEU A 103 -12.52 14.40 22.01
CA LEU A 103 -13.97 14.59 22.05
C LEU A 103 -14.66 13.52 22.92
N ALA A 104 -14.22 12.27 22.84
CA ALA A 104 -14.77 11.19 23.69
C ALA A 104 -14.47 11.43 25.19
N ILE A 105 -13.28 11.91 25.53
CA ILE A 105 -12.91 12.31 26.90
C ILE A 105 -13.76 13.49 27.36
N VAL A 106 -13.95 14.52 26.52
CA VAL A 106 -14.82 15.66 26.84
C VAL A 106 -16.26 15.21 27.08
N ALA A 107 -16.77 14.29 26.25
CA ALA A 107 -18.09 13.69 26.45
C ALA A 107 -18.18 12.98 27.80
N ALA A 108 -17.18 12.17 28.17
CA ALA A 108 -17.13 11.51 29.48
C ALA A 108 -17.13 12.54 30.64
N CYS A 109 -16.30 13.58 30.57
CA CYS A 109 -16.26 14.64 31.59
C CYS A 109 -17.60 15.36 31.76
N LEU A 110 -18.30 15.65 30.65
CA LEU A 110 -19.61 16.30 30.69
C LEU A 110 -20.67 15.36 31.28
N PHE A 111 -20.59 14.07 30.99
CA PHE A 111 -21.48 13.09 31.60
C PHE A 111 -21.25 13.00 33.12
N ASP A 112 -20.00 12.87 33.58
CA ASP A 112 -19.68 12.85 35.01
C ASP A 112 -20.15 14.14 35.71
N ALA A 113 -19.97 15.30 35.07
CA ALA A 113 -20.50 16.56 35.57
C ALA A 113 -22.04 16.57 35.66
N SER A 114 -22.73 15.86 34.76
CA SER A 114 -24.18 15.76 34.74
C SER A 114 -24.76 14.92 35.88
N VAL A 115 -23.99 13.98 36.43
CA VAL A 115 -24.38 13.09 37.56
C VAL A 115 -23.68 13.43 38.87
N TRP A 116 -22.85 14.47 38.90
CA TRP A 116 -22.00 14.78 40.05
C TRP A 116 -22.78 14.96 41.35
N GLY A 117 -22.43 14.15 42.36
CA GLY A 117 -23.07 14.13 43.68
C GLY A 117 -24.39 13.35 43.75
N ARG A 118 -24.85 12.80 42.62
CA ARG A 118 -26.03 11.91 42.53
C ARG A 118 -25.69 10.53 41.95
N ASN A 119 -24.50 10.38 41.38
CA ASN A 119 -23.99 9.11 40.89
C ASN A 119 -23.90 8.09 42.03
N LEU A 120 -24.49 6.91 41.84
CA LEU A 120 -24.44 5.83 42.82
C LEU A 120 -23.23 4.92 42.63
N ARG A 121 -22.83 4.67 41.37
CA ARG A 121 -21.82 3.67 41.00
C ARG A 121 -21.10 4.07 39.72
N ILE A 122 -19.77 4.16 39.81
CA ILE A 122 -18.93 4.46 38.64
C ILE A 122 -18.98 3.36 37.57
N GLN A 123 -19.33 2.13 37.94
CA GLN A 123 -19.46 1.02 36.99
C GLN A 123 -20.57 1.27 35.95
N ASP A 124 -21.57 2.08 36.29
CA ASP A 124 -22.70 2.39 35.43
C ASP A 124 -22.38 3.57 34.48
N ASP A 125 -21.27 4.29 34.72
CA ASP A 125 -20.83 5.41 33.92
C ASP A 125 -20.37 4.95 32.53
N TRP A 126 -21.04 5.43 31.49
CA TRP A 126 -20.76 5.01 30.12
C TRP A 126 -19.53 5.69 29.50
N GLY A 127 -19.02 6.77 30.09
CA GLY A 127 -17.90 7.55 29.55
C GLY A 127 -16.63 6.71 29.34
N GLN A 128 -16.24 5.94 30.34
CA GLN A 128 -15.09 5.01 30.27
C GLN A 128 -15.27 3.94 29.19
N ILE A 129 -16.48 3.39 29.03
CA ILE A 129 -16.78 2.35 28.04
C ILE A 129 -16.75 2.94 26.62
N ALA A 130 -17.29 4.13 26.42
CA ALA A 130 -17.27 4.81 25.12
C ALA A 130 -15.84 5.10 24.65
N ILE A 131 -14.97 5.60 25.54
CA ILE A 131 -13.55 5.81 25.25
C ILE A 131 -12.87 4.48 24.91
N ALA A 132 -13.09 3.45 25.74
CA ALA A 132 -12.49 2.13 25.55
C ALA A 132 -12.90 1.48 24.21
N LEU A 133 -14.18 1.56 23.86
CA LEU A 133 -14.71 1.07 22.59
C LEU A 133 -14.09 1.80 21.40
N LEU A 134 -13.94 3.12 21.44
CA LEU A 134 -13.28 3.83 20.35
C LEU A 134 -11.80 3.43 20.24
N LEU A 135 -11.09 3.28 21.36
CA LEU A 135 -9.68 2.92 21.39
C LEU A 135 -9.38 1.51 20.86
N ILE A 136 -10.30 0.53 20.99
CA ILE A 136 -10.04 -0.85 20.55
C ILE A 136 -9.73 -0.94 19.04
N ALA A 137 -10.32 -0.05 18.24
CA ALA A 137 -10.17 -0.05 16.79
C ALA A 137 -9.03 0.85 16.29
N MET A 138 -8.55 1.81 17.10
CA MET A 138 -7.52 2.78 16.71
C MET A 138 -6.16 2.15 16.31
N PRO A 139 -5.71 1.03 16.90
CA PRO A 139 -4.45 0.38 16.52
C PRO A 139 -4.40 -0.11 15.06
N LEU A 140 -5.55 -0.24 14.40
CA LEU A 140 -5.60 -0.52 12.96
C LEU A 140 -5.12 0.67 12.11
N TYR A 141 -5.25 1.89 12.64
CA TYR A 141 -5.05 3.14 11.91
C TYR A 141 -3.86 3.97 12.42
N ARG A 142 -3.49 3.84 13.70
CA ARG A 142 -2.39 4.59 14.33
C ARG A 142 -1.36 3.65 14.99
N PRO A 143 -0.11 4.13 15.17
CA PRO A 143 0.92 3.37 15.88
C PRO A 143 0.46 2.95 17.28
N VAL A 144 0.78 1.71 17.67
CA VAL A 144 0.38 1.13 18.96
C VAL A 144 0.76 2.01 20.15
N LEU A 145 1.99 2.55 20.15
CA LEU A 145 2.46 3.42 21.23
C LEU A 145 1.67 4.73 21.35
N GLU A 146 1.21 5.29 20.23
CA GLU A 146 0.38 6.50 20.23
C GLU A 146 -0.99 6.20 20.84
N VAL A 147 -1.61 5.07 20.44
CA VAL A 147 -2.89 4.64 21.00
C VAL A 147 -2.78 4.36 22.49
N LEU A 148 -1.72 3.68 22.94
CA LEU A 148 -1.50 3.41 24.37
C LEU A 148 -1.27 4.68 25.18
N ALA A 149 -0.56 5.67 24.63
CA ALA A 149 -0.34 6.96 25.30
C ALA A 149 -1.66 7.73 25.47
N VAL A 150 -2.49 7.77 24.41
CA VAL A 150 -3.81 8.41 24.47
C VAL A 150 -4.77 7.64 25.39
N ALA A 151 -4.69 6.30 25.40
CA ALA A 151 -5.44 5.46 26.33
C ALA A 151 -5.07 5.73 27.78
N LEU A 152 -3.77 5.86 28.07
CA LEU A 152 -3.28 6.21 29.40
C LEU A 152 -3.80 7.59 29.83
N ALA A 153 -3.76 8.59 28.95
CA ALA A 153 -4.31 9.91 29.24
C ALA A 153 -5.82 9.85 29.53
N GLY A 154 -6.60 9.13 28.72
CA GLY A 154 -8.02 8.92 28.94
C GLY A 154 -8.31 8.21 30.27
N ALA A 155 -7.56 7.14 30.57
CA ALA A 155 -7.66 6.38 31.82
C ALA A 155 -7.34 7.22 33.06
N VAL A 156 -6.32 8.09 32.98
CA VAL A 156 -6.00 9.04 34.06
C VAL A 156 -7.13 10.02 34.29
N VAL A 157 -7.74 10.56 33.22
CA VAL A 157 -8.85 11.53 33.35
C VAL A 157 -10.07 10.88 34.00
N VAL A 158 -10.57 9.76 33.45
CA VAL A 158 -11.75 9.09 34.03
C VAL A 158 -11.46 8.52 35.41
N GLY A 159 -10.24 8.02 35.65
CA GLY A 159 -9.81 7.55 36.96
C GLY A 159 -9.75 8.67 38.01
N ALA A 160 -9.25 9.85 37.64
CA ALA A 160 -9.23 11.02 38.52
C ALA A 160 -10.65 11.51 38.83
N LEU A 161 -11.54 11.60 37.84
CA LEU A 161 -12.93 11.97 38.04
C LEU A 161 -13.65 11.00 38.98
N ALA A 162 -13.45 9.70 38.78
CA ALA A 162 -13.95 8.65 39.64
C ALA A 162 -13.44 8.77 41.09
N ALA A 163 -12.14 8.99 41.29
CA ALA A 163 -11.55 9.19 42.61
C ALA A 163 -12.09 10.45 43.32
N LEU A 164 -12.31 11.54 42.59
CA LEU A 164 -12.86 12.78 43.12
C LEU A 164 -14.33 12.64 43.56
N GLN A 165 -15.08 11.71 42.95
CA GLN A 165 -16.46 11.40 43.33
C GLN A 165 -16.57 10.47 44.55
N ALA A 166 -15.46 9.92 45.07
CA ALA A 166 -15.45 8.87 46.11
C ALA A 166 -16.33 9.18 47.35
N GLY A 167 -16.41 10.46 47.76
CA GLY A 167 -17.22 10.88 48.91
C GLY A 167 -18.73 10.92 48.68
N THR A 168 -19.18 10.77 47.43
CA THR A 168 -20.60 10.89 47.03
C THR A 168 -21.22 9.58 46.55
N LEU A 169 -20.41 8.54 46.37
CA LEU A 169 -20.85 7.24 45.85
C LEU A 169 -21.47 6.38 46.96
N ALA A 170 -22.35 5.46 46.56
CA ALA A 170 -23.10 4.61 47.49
C ALA A 170 -22.25 3.51 48.14
N ILE A 171 -21.26 3.00 47.41
CA ILE A 171 -20.26 2.09 47.97
C ILE A 171 -19.22 2.97 48.67
N HIS A 172 -18.73 2.59 49.86
CA HIS A 172 -17.66 3.32 50.54
C HIS A 172 -16.36 2.54 50.42
N THR A 173 -15.38 3.15 49.76
CA THR A 173 -14.08 2.53 49.47
C THR A 173 -13.05 3.62 49.18
N GLY A 174 -11.76 3.27 49.24
CA GLY A 174 -10.67 4.20 48.98
C GLY A 174 -10.72 4.79 47.55
N PRO A 175 -10.41 6.08 47.35
CA PRO A 175 -10.45 6.74 46.03
C PRO A 175 -9.63 6.03 44.94
N ILE A 176 -8.53 5.39 45.31
CA ILE A 176 -7.66 4.67 44.37
C ILE A 176 -8.34 3.46 43.72
N VAL A 177 -9.27 2.81 44.43
CA VAL A 177 -10.02 1.67 43.89
C VAL A 177 -10.99 2.16 42.82
N TYR A 178 -11.67 3.30 43.05
CA TYR A 178 -12.51 3.92 42.03
C TYR A 178 -11.73 4.35 40.79
N ALA A 179 -10.57 4.97 40.98
CA ALA A 179 -9.69 5.29 39.86
C ALA A 179 -9.33 4.04 39.05
N THR A 180 -9.00 2.95 39.74
CA THR A 180 -8.61 1.68 39.10
C THR A 180 -9.78 1.06 38.34
N VAL A 181 -10.98 1.02 38.94
CA VAL A 181 -12.19 0.49 38.30
C VAL A 181 -12.53 1.29 37.04
N ALA A 182 -12.46 2.62 37.10
CA ALA A 182 -12.75 3.49 35.94
C ALA A 182 -11.69 3.40 34.83
N ALA A 183 -10.42 3.25 35.19
CA ALA A 183 -9.31 3.16 34.25
C ALA A 183 -9.24 1.80 33.53
N THR A 184 -9.71 0.74 34.19
CA THR A 184 -9.51 -0.65 33.74
C THR A 184 -10.08 -0.92 32.34
N PRO A 185 -11.35 -0.59 32.01
CA PRO A 185 -11.89 -0.85 30.67
C PRO A 185 -11.12 -0.13 29.56
N VAL A 186 -10.71 1.12 29.82
CA VAL A 186 -9.96 1.96 28.88
C VAL A 186 -8.62 1.31 28.55
N LEU A 187 -7.85 0.94 29.58
CA LEU A 187 -6.54 0.31 29.41
C LEU A 187 -6.66 -1.10 28.83
N ALA A 188 -7.63 -1.89 29.29
CA ALA A 188 -7.82 -3.26 28.84
C ALA A 188 -8.16 -3.34 27.35
N LEU A 189 -9.12 -2.53 26.87
CA LEU A 189 -9.48 -2.54 25.45
C LEU A 189 -8.40 -1.91 24.56
N ALA A 190 -7.71 -0.87 25.03
CA ALA A 190 -6.58 -0.31 24.30
C ALA A 190 -5.43 -1.32 24.17
N ALA A 191 -5.08 -2.03 25.26
CA ALA A 191 -4.07 -3.07 25.25
C ALA A 191 -4.48 -4.27 24.38
N GLY A 192 -5.76 -4.67 24.42
CA GLY A 192 -6.30 -5.74 23.58
C GLY A 192 -6.21 -5.40 22.08
N GLY A 193 -6.67 -4.20 21.69
CA GLY A 193 -6.55 -3.72 20.32
C GLY A 193 -5.10 -3.57 19.87
N ALA A 194 -4.23 -3.07 20.76
CA ALA A 194 -2.79 -2.95 20.53
C ALA A 194 -2.13 -4.31 20.30
N GLY A 195 -2.45 -5.31 21.14
CA GLY A 195 -1.95 -6.68 21.01
C GLY A 195 -2.37 -7.30 19.69
N TYR A 196 -3.64 -7.13 19.30
CA TYR A 196 -4.14 -7.60 18.00
C TYR A 196 -3.43 -6.95 16.80
N ALA A 197 -3.24 -5.62 16.83
CA ALA A 197 -2.52 -4.93 15.77
C ALA A 197 -1.04 -5.33 15.74
N TRP A 198 -0.41 -5.53 16.89
CA TRP A 198 0.97 -5.98 16.99
C TRP A 198 1.17 -7.37 16.37
N THR A 199 0.30 -8.34 16.70
CA THR A 199 0.38 -9.69 16.12
C THR A 199 0.13 -9.67 14.61
N MET A 200 -0.91 -8.97 14.16
CA MET A 200 -1.24 -8.85 12.74
C MET A 200 -0.10 -8.21 11.93
N THR A 201 0.48 -7.10 12.41
CA THR A 201 1.59 -6.44 11.73
C THR A 201 2.85 -7.32 11.72
N GLY A 202 3.16 -7.99 12.83
CA GLY A 202 4.28 -8.94 12.92
C GLY A 202 4.15 -10.12 11.95
N GLU A 203 2.95 -10.72 11.87
CA GLU A 203 2.69 -11.81 10.93
C GLU A 203 2.77 -11.36 9.48
N THR A 204 2.24 -10.19 9.16
CA THR A 204 2.30 -9.62 7.80
C THR A 204 3.74 -9.37 7.37
N LEU A 205 4.57 -8.82 8.26
CA LEU A 205 5.99 -8.58 7.98
C LEU A 205 6.75 -9.90 7.77
N ARG A 206 6.52 -10.90 8.63
CA ARG A 206 7.12 -12.23 8.48
C ARG A 206 6.69 -12.90 7.17
N TRP A 207 5.43 -12.81 6.79
CA TRP A 207 4.94 -13.33 5.52
C TRP A 207 5.59 -12.64 4.32
N ARG A 208 5.80 -11.32 4.38
CA ARG A 208 6.53 -10.58 3.33
C ARG A 208 7.98 -11.02 3.23
N GLU A 209 8.67 -11.25 4.35
CA GLU A 209 10.04 -11.76 4.36
C GLU A 209 10.12 -13.16 3.73
N VAL A 210 9.19 -14.05 4.08
CA VAL A 210 9.11 -15.40 3.50
C VAL A 210 8.78 -15.34 2.01
N ALA A 211 7.84 -14.50 1.60
CA ALA A 211 7.46 -14.32 0.19
C ALA A 211 8.64 -13.77 -0.63
N ARG A 212 9.37 -12.79 -0.09
CA ARG A 212 10.56 -12.22 -0.73
C ARG A 212 11.65 -13.28 -0.91
N ALA A 213 11.94 -14.06 0.13
CA ALA A 213 12.90 -15.17 0.02
C ALA A 213 12.47 -16.22 -1.02
N GLY A 214 11.16 -16.50 -1.11
CA GLY A 214 10.60 -17.38 -2.14
C GLY A 214 10.75 -16.82 -3.56
N GLN A 215 10.50 -15.53 -3.75
CA GLN A 215 10.69 -14.84 -5.04
C GLN A 215 12.16 -14.82 -5.46
N GLU A 216 13.09 -14.49 -4.56
CA GLU A 216 14.52 -14.50 -4.84
C GLU A 216 15.00 -15.90 -5.27
N ARG A 217 14.45 -16.96 -4.68
CA ARG A 217 14.73 -18.35 -5.10
C ARG A 217 14.16 -18.66 -6.49
N LEU A 218 12.90 -18.30 -6.74
CA LEU A 218 12.25 -18.50 -8.06
C LEU A 218 12.96 -17.74 -9.16
N GLU A 219 13.39 -16.50 -8.91
CA GLU A 219 14.22 -15.73 -9.85
C GLU A 219 15.56 -16.43 -10.13
N GLY A 220 16.18 -17.03 -9.12
CA GLY A 220 17.39 -17.85 -9.30
C GLY A 220 17.14 -19.03 -10.24
N GLU A 221 16.08 -19.80 -10.00
CA GLU A 221 15.71 -20.97 -10.80
C GLU A 221 15.31 -20.59 -12.25
N LEU A 222 14.62 -19.45 -12.42
CA LEU A 222 14.27 -18.91 -13.73
C LEU A 222 15.49 -18.38 -14.49
N ARG A 223 16.40 -17.66 -13.82
CA ARG A 223 17.68 -17.22 -14.43
C ARG A 223 18.52 -18.40 -14.86
N GLU A 224 18.59 -19.46 -14.04
CA GLU A 224 19.31 -20.67 -14.40
C GLU A 224 18.68 -21.36 -15.63
N THR A 225 17.35 -21.40 -15.69
CA THR A 225 16.63 -21.98 -16.84
C THR A 225 16.80 -21.14 -18.10
N ALA A 226 16.75 -19.81 -17.99
CA ALA A 226 17.01 -18.89 -19.10
C ALA A 226 18.46 -18.99 -19.59
N GLN A 227 19.44 -19.08 -18.68
CA GLN A 227 20.84 -19.34 -19.04
C GLN A 227 21.00 -20.67 -19.78
N ARG A 228 20.30 -21.72 -19.35
CA ARG A 228 20.28 -23.01 -20.06
C ARG A 228 19.67 -22.90 -21.45
N GLN A 229 18.60 -22.12 -21.64
CA GLN A 229 18.00 -21.89 -22.96
C GLN A 229 18.90 -21.06 -23.89
N VAL A 230 19.52 -19.99 -23.39
CA VAL A 230 20.49 -19.19 -24.16
C VAL A 230 21.71 -20.02 -24.54
N ALA A 231 22.19 -20.90 -23.65
CA ALA A 231 23.25 -21.85 -23.96
C ALA A 231 22.83 -22.86 -25.04
N GLN A 232 21.57 -23.33 -25.04
CA GLN A 232 21.03 -24.20 -26.09
C GLN A 232 20.87 -23.48 -27.43
N GLU A 233 20.38 -22.25 -27.45
CA GLU A 233 20.20 -21.44 -28.67
C GLU A 233 21.56 -21.01 -29.27
N SER A 234 22.52 -20.69 -28.40
CA SER A 234 23.91 -20.49 -28.80
C SER A 234 24.53 -21.77 -29.37
N ALA A 235 24.29 -22.92 -28.74
CA ALA A 235 24.77 -24.21 -29.24
C ALA A 235 24.20 -24.54 -30.64
N ALA A 236 22.91 -24.26 -30.87
CA ALA A 236 22.29 -24.39 -32.19
C ALA A 236 22.94 -23.47 -33.25
N SER A 237 23.32 -22.24 -32.86
CA SER A 237 24.04 -21.32 -33.76
C SER A 237 25.48 -21.78 -34.05
N PHE A 238 26.14 -22.43 -33.08
CA PHE A 238 27.48 -23.00 -33.28
C PHE A 238 27.46 -24.31 -34.09
N GLU A 239 26.32 -25.00 -34.15
CA GLU A 239 26.12 -26.22 -34.93
C GLU A 239 26.29 -25.98 -36.44
N GLU A 240 26.03 -24.77 -36.95
CA GLU A 240 26.27 -24.43 -38.37
C GLU A 240 27.68 -23.87 -38.63
N ILE A 241 28.27 -23.19 -37.64
CA ILE A 241 29.57 -22.52 -37.76
C ILE A 241 30.73 -23.52 -37.67
N VAL A 242 30.65 -24.50 -36.76
CA VAL A 242 31.72 -25.48 -36.52
C VAL A 242 31.95 -26.40 -37.74
N PRO A 243 30.92 -26.95 -38.42
CA PRO A 243 31.08 -27.72 -39.65
C PRO A 243 31.65 -26.90 -40.81
N PHE A 244 31.26 -25.62 -40.92
CA PHE A 244 31.81 -24.72 -41.93
C PHE A 244 33.32 -24.50 -41.73
N LEU A 245 33.75 -24.17 -40.50
CA LEU A 245 35.17 -23.95 -40.18
C LEU A 245 36.00 -25.23 -40.29
N SER A 246 35.47 -26.37 -39.85
CA SER A 246 36.16 -27.67 -39.98
C SER A 246 36.27 -28.12 -41.43
N GLY A 247 35.25 -27.88 -42.25
CA GLY A 247 35.31 -28.09 -43.70
C GLY A 247 36.33 -27.20 -44.41
N LEU A 248 36.52 -25.96 -43.94
CA LEU A 248 37.54 -25.04 -44.46
C LEU A 248 38.96 -25.52 -44.09
N LEU A 249 39.17 -25.93 -42.83
CA LEU A 249 40.45 -26.47 -42.33
C LEU A 249 40.86 -27.75 -43.04
N ALA A 250 39.90 -28.65 -43.31
CA ALA A 250 40.17 -29.91 -44.00
C ALA A 250 40.58 -29.73 -45.48
N ARG A 251 40.09 -28.68 -46.15
CA ARG A 251 40.43 -28.39 -47.55
C ARG A 251 41.74 -27.63 -47.71
N GLY A 252 42.19 -26.89 -46.69
CA GLY A 252 43.45 -26.14 -46.73
C GLY A 252 43.48 -24.96 -47.72
N GLU A 253 42.39 -24.70 -48.44
CA GLU A 253 42.26 -23.63 -49.42
C GLU A 253 40.98 -22.83 -49.17
N ILE A 254 41.05 -21.51 -49.34
CA ILE A 254 39.95 -20.57 -49.13
C ILE A 254 39.47 -20.03 -50.48
N THR A 255 38.21 -20.32 -50.85
CA THR A 255 37.61 -19.88 -52.11
C THR A 255 36.85 -18.55 -51.96
N GLY A 256 36.42 -17.97 -53.08
CA GLY A 256 35.52 -16.80 -53.07
C GLY A 256 34.16 -17.09 -52.40
N ALA A 257 33.58 -18.26 -52.68
CA ALA A 257 32.31 -18.69 -52.09
C ALA A 257 32.40 -18.87 -50.56
N ASP A 258 33.55 -19.30 -50.03
CA ASP A 258 33.77 -19.39 -48.59
C ASP A 258 33.78 -17.99 -47.93
N ARG A 259 34.32 -16.96 -48.61
CA ARG A 259 34.28 -15.58 -48.10
C ARG A 259 32.85 -15.03 -48.05
N ASP A 260 32.05 -15.30 -49.07
CA ASP A 260 30.65 -14.86 -49.11
C ASP A 260 29.85 -15.53 -47.99
N ARG A 261 30.05 -16.83 -47.78
CA ARG A 261 29.38 -17.58 -46.72
C ARG A 261 29.84 -17.17 -45.31
N ALA A 262 31.13 -16.91 -45.12
CA ALA A 262 31.65 -16.34 -43.87
C ALA A 262 31.07 -14.95 -43.59
N THR A 263 30.91 -14.11 -44.61
CA THR A 263 30.31 -12.77 -44.49
C THR A 263 28.84 -12.86 -44.10
N ALA A 264 28.09 -13.80 -44.67
CA ALA A 264 26.70 -14.05 -44.30
C ALA A 264 26.56 -14.52 -42.84
N LEU A 265 27.38 -15.49 -42.42
CA LEU A 265 27.41 -16.00 -41.04
C LEU A 265 27.82 -14.90 -40.03
N ALA A 266 28.85 -14.11 -40.35
CA ALA A 266 29.30 -13.00 -39.50
C ALA A 266 28.23 -11.89 -39.38
N SER A 267 27.50 -11.61 -40.47
CA SER A 267 26.42 -10.63 -40.47
C SER A 267 25.23 -11.10 -39.63
N GLY A 268 24.87 -12.38 -39.71
CA GLY A 268 23.84 -13.00 -38.87
C GLY A 268 24.21 -12.95 -37.39
N LEU A 269 25.44 -13.34 -37.05
CA LEU A 269 25.93 -13.29 -35.66
C LEU A 269 25.97 -11.86 -35.10
N ARG A 270 26.37 -10.89 -35.92
CA ARG A 270 26.37 -9.47 -35.54
C ARG A 270 24.95 -8.94 -35.31
N ALA A 271 24.01 -9.30 -36.17
CA ALA A 271 22.60 -8.91 -36.00
C ALA A 271 22.01 -9.47 -34.70
N LEU A 272 22.28 -10.74 -34.39
CA LEU A 272 21.87 -11.37 -33.14
C LEU A 272 22.50 -10.69 -31.90
N ALA A 273 23.80 -10.43 -31.93
CA ALA A 273 24.51 -9.76 -30.83
C ALA A 273 24.04 -8.31 -30.60
N VAL A 274 23.69 -7.57 -31.65
CA VAL A 274 23.12 -6.22 -31.52
C VAL A 274 21.72 -6.30 -30.93
N SER A 275 20.87 -7.21 -31.42
CA SER A 275 19.51 -7.37 -30.92
C SER A 275 19.43 -7.76 -29.44
N SER A 276 20.40 -8.54 -28.94
CA SER A 276 20.45 -8.92 -27.52
C SER A 276 20.95 -7.80 -26.61
N ILE A 277 21.78 -6.88 -27.13
CA ILE A 277 22.27 -5.71 -26.39
C ILE A 277 21.22 -4.59 -26.33
N GLU A 278 20.32 -4.54 -27.31
CA GLU A 278 19.25 -3.53 -27.42
C GLU A 278 18.00 -3.85 -26.58
N ARG A 279 17.75 -5.13 -26.24
CA ARG A 279 16.61 -5.52 -25.38
C ARG A 279 16.75 -5.01 -23.95
N THR A 280 15.71 -4.35 -23.46
CA THR A 280 15.56 -3.94 -22.06
C THR A 280 14.67 -4.92 -21.29
N TRP A 281 14.76 -4.91 -19.95
CA TRP A 281 13.84 -5.69 -19.09
C TRP A 281 12.36 -5.37 -19.36
N LEU A 282 12.05 -4.13 -19.74
CA LEU A 282 10.69 -3.70 -20.04
C LEU A 282 10.20 -4.29 -21.37
N ASP A 283 11.09 -4.40 -22.37
CA ASP A 283 10.80 -5.09 -23.63
C ASP A 283 10.42 -6.56 -23.37
N GLU A 284 11.23 -7.26 -22.58
CA GLU A 284 10.99 -8.67 -22.22
C GLU A 284 9.67 -8.83 -21.45
N THR A 285 9.38 -7.91 -20.53
CA THR A 285 8.14 -7.94 -19.73
C THR A 285 6.91 -7.75 -20.61
N VAL A 286 6.96 -6.81 -21.57
CA VAL A 286 5.85 -6.57 -22.51
C VAL A 286 5.71 -7.74 -23.49
N GLU A 287 6.82 -8.26 -24.02
CA GLU A 287 6.81 -9.44 -24.90
C GLU A 287 6.12 -10.63 -24.22
N LEU A 288 6.50 -10.93 -22.97
CA LEU A 288 5.93 -12.03 -22.21
C LEU A 288 4.44 -11.83 -21.88
N ALA A 289 4.04 -10.59 -21.53
CA ALA A 289 2.66 -10.26 -21.22
C ALA A 289 1.71 -10.35 -22.43
N PHE A 290 2.24 -10.22 -23.66
CA PHE A 290 1.47 -10.25 -24.90
C PHE A 290 1.68 -11.52 -25.75
N ALA A 291 2.64 -12.39 -25.39
CA ALA A 291 2.95 -13.62 -26.12
C ALA A 291 1.71 -14.49 -26.42
N GLY A 292 0.78 -14.61 -25.46
CA GLY A 292 -0.46 -15.37 -25.63
C GLY A 292 -1.49 -14.76 -26.59
N ARG A 293 -1.43 -13.44 -26.86
CA ARG A 293 -2.35 -12.72 -27.76
C ARG A 293 -1.76 -12.54 -29.16
N ASP A 294 -0.46 -12.37 -29.27
CA ASP A 294 0.25 -12.16 -30.53
C ASP A 294 0.30 -13.42 -31.42
N HIS A 295 0.13 -14.62 -30.84
CA HIS A 295 0.00 -15.88 -31.61
C HIS A 295 -1.26 -15.97 -32.48
N ALA A 296 -2.28 -15.13 -32.24
CA ALA A 296 -3.48 -15.10 -33.07
C ALA A 296 -3.29 -14.36 -34.42
N ASP A 297 -2.28 -13.49 -34.52
CA ASP A 297 -2.10 -12.55 -35.65
C ASP A 297 -0.92 -12.87 -36.59
N GLY A 298 -0.20 -13.98 -36.37
CA GLY A 298 0.87 -14.44 -37.25
C GLY A 298 2.12 -13.55 -37.30
N ALA A 299 3.03 -13.86 -38.22
CA ALA A 299 4.43 -13.38 -38.31
C ALA A 299 4.66 -11.85 -38.32
N ALA A 300 3.60 -11.04 -38.39
CA ALA A 300 3.68 -9.58 -38.24
C ALA A 300 3.79 -9.11 -36.78
N ALA A 301 3.68 -10.01 -35.78
CA ALA A 301 3.71 -9.66 -34.37
C ALA A 301 5.12 -9.43 -33.80
N ALA A 302 6.14 -10.18 -34.24
CA ALA A 302 7.51 -10.07 -33.71
C ALA A 302 8.17 -8.71 -33.98
N SER A 303 7.81 -8.05 -35.08
CA SER A 303 8.32 -6.72 -35.44
C SER A 303 7.60 -5.56 -34.73
N ARG A 304 6.54 -5.81 -33.97
CA ARG A 304 5.75 -4.78 -33.25
C ARG A 304 6.18 -4.59 -31.79
N VAL A 305 6.94 -5.52 -31.21
CA VAL A 305 7.36 -5.45 -29.79
C VAL A 305 8.23 -4.20 -29.55
N HIS A 306 9.16 -3.89 -30.46
CA HIS A 306 10.00 -2.68 -30.36
C HIS A 306 9.26 -1.36 -30.60
N ASP A 307 8.01 -1.36 -31.12
CA ASP A 307 7.19 -0.14 -31.27
C ASP A 307 6.27 0.09 -30.06
N ARG A 308 6.18 -0.87 -29.13
CA ARG A 308 5.33 -0.79 -27.93
C ARG A 308 6.06 -0.19 -26.72
N VAL A 309 7.39 -0.25 -26.69
CA VAL A 309 8.21 0.19 -25.56
C VAL A 309 9.24 1.21 -26.04
N HIS A 310 9.20 2.41 -25.44
CA HIS A 310 10.20 3.45 -25.68
C HIS A 310 10.95 3.72 -24.37
N ASP A 311 12.06 2.99 -24.16
CA ASP A 311 12.97 3.12 -23.00
C ASP A 311 14.39 3.56 -23.44
N PRO A 312 14.59 4.84 -23.80
CA PRO A 312 15.88 5.34 -24.27
C PRO A 312 16.95 5.35 -23.19
N ASP A 313 16.54 5.43 -21.92
CA ASP A 313 17.41 5.66 -20.76
C ASP A 313 17.77 4.36 -20.01
N ARG A 314 17.20 3.21 -20.40
CA ARG A 314 17.41 1.88 -19.80
C ARG A 314 17.16 1.90 -18.29
N LEU A 315 15.88 1.93 -17.93
CA LEU A 315 15.47 2.03 -16.52
C LEU A 315 15.70 0.77 -15.68
N ASP A 316 16.21 -0.32 -16.26
CA ASP A 316 16.65 -1.52 -15.53
C ASP A 316 17.64 -1.18 -14.40
N ARG A 317 18.35 -0.05 -14.53
CA ARG A 317 19.35 0.43 -13.57
C ARG A 317 18.81 1.35 -12.47
N VAL A 318 17.59 1.87 -12.62
CA VAL A 318 17.04 2.92 -11.73
C VAL A 318 15.91 2.42 -10.84
N LEU A 319 15.10 1.47 -11.33
CA LEU A 319 14.01 0.88 -10.54
C LEU A 319 14.54 -0.14 -9.52
N THR A 320 13.94 -0.17 -8.33
CA THR A 320 14.16 -1.26 -7.37
C THR A 320 13.43 -2.53 -7.82
N ASP A 321 13.85 -3.71 -7.32
CA ASP A 321 13.18 -4.98 -7.62
C ASP A 321 11.68 -4.96 -7.28
N GLU A 322 11.31 -4.33 -6.16
CA GLU A 322 9.90 -4.17 -5.75
C GLU A 322 9.12 -3.31 -6.75
N GLN A 323 9.71 -2.22 -7.25
CA GLN A 323 9.09 -1.36 -8.26
C GLN A 323 8.92 -2.09 -9.60
N ARG A 324 9.97 -2.81 -10.04
CA ARG A 324 9.92 -3.65 -11.24
C ARG A 324 8.80 -4.68 -11.15
N ALA A 325 8.68 -5.39 -10.02
CA ALA A 325 7.62 -6.37 -9.81
C ALA A 325 6.22 -5.75 -9.90
N ILE A 326 6.01 -4.57 -9.30
CA ILE A 326 4.71 -3.87 -9.37
C ILE A 326 4.41 -3.43 -10.81
N VAL A 327 5.41 -2.94 -11.56
CA VAL A 327 5.26 -2.53 -12.96
C VAL A 327 4.97 -3.74 -13.85
N SER A 328 5.68 -4.86 -13.71
CA SER A 328 5.38 -6.10 -14.45
C SER A 328 3.97 -6.60 -14.18
N ALA A 329 3.55 -6.60 -12.90
CA ALA A 329 2.19 -7.02 -12.54
C ALA A 329 1.14 -6.07 -13.14
N LEU A 330 1.41 -4.77 -13.19
CA LEU A 330 0.54 -3.80 -13.84
C LEU A 330 0.45 -4.05 -15.35
N VAL A 331 1.58 -4.28 -16.03
CA VAL A 331 1.62 -4.59 -17.47
C VAL A 331 0.85 -5.86 -17.78
N ALA A 332 1.06 -6.94 -17.00
CA ALA A 332 0.31 -8.19 -17.15
C ALA A 332 -1.21 -8.00 -16.91
N THR A 333 -1.59 -7.23 -15.89
CA THR A 333 -3.01 -6.95 -15.61
C THR A 333 -3.65 -6.16 -16.76
N VAL A 334 -2.94 -5.15 -17.29
CA VAL A 334 -3.44 -4.37 -18.42
C VAL A 334 -3.53 -5.25 -19.67
N SER A 335 -2.56 -6.12 -19.93
CA SER A 335 -2.58 -7.02 -21.10
C SER A 335 -3.72 -8.03 -21.03
N GLU A 336 -4.19 -8.39 -19.83
CA GLU A 336 -5.34 -9.27 -19.63
C GLU A 336 -6.70 -8.58 -19.72
N LEU A 337 -6.75 -7.24 -19.77
CA LEU A 337 -8.02 -6.50 -19.82
C LEU A 337 -8.90 -6.96 -21.01
N PRO A 338 -10.18 -7.31 -20.76
CA PRO A 338 -11.14 -7.60 -21.81
C PRO A 338 -11.36 -6.38 -22.73
N GLY A 339 -11.31 -6.59 -24.04
CA GLY A 339 -11.53 -5.52 -25.02
C GLY A 339 -10.37 -4.52 -25.16
N LEU A 340 -9.18 -4.84 -24.63
CA LEU A 340 -7.94 -4.15 -24.95
C LEU A 340 -7.54 -4.38 -26.41
N ASP A 341 -7.23 -3.31 -27.14
CA ASP A 341 -6.57 -3.36 -28.44
C ASP A 341 -5.04 -3.50 -28.26
N PRO A 342 -4.44 -4.66 -28.55
CA PRO A 342 -3.00 -4.89 -28.34
C PRO A 342 -2.10 -3.99 -29.21
N ALA A 343 -2.60 -3.46 -30.32
CA ALA A 343 -1.84 -2.56 -31.18
C ALA A 343 -1.77 -1.13 -30.63
N SER A 344 -2.69 -0.78 -29.73
CA SER A 344 -2.75 0.55 -29.11
C SER A 344 -1.90 0.69 -27.84
N PHE A 345 -1.34 -0.42 -27.34
CA PHE A 345 -0.57 -0.44 -26.10
C PHE A 345 0.82 0.17 -26.31
N ARG A 346 1.14 1.22 -25.56
CA ARG A 346 2.47 1.85 -25.54
C ARG A 346 2.90 2.19 -24.13
N ILE A 347 4.17 1.96 -23.82
CA ILE A 347 4.82 2.43 -22.59
C ILE A 347 5.95 3.37 -22.98
N ASP A 348 5.76 4.64 -22.67
CA ASP A 348 6.80 5.66 -22.80
C ASP A 348 7.47 5.89 -21.45
N VAL A 349 8.78 5.86 -21.49
CA VAL A 349 9.65 6.10 -20.34
C VAL A 349 10.44 7.38 -20.58
N ALA A 350 10.47 8.25 -19.58
CA ALA A 350 11.23 9.49 -19.63
C ALA A 350 11.81 9.88 -18.26
N ASP A 351 12.88 10.67 -18.31
CA ASP A 351 13.58 11.31 -17.19
C ASP A 351 14.35 10.31 -16.28
N PRO A 352 15.66 10.10 -16.53
CA PRO A 352 16.45 9.13 -15.77
C PRO A 352 16.70 9.55 -14.33
N GLU A 353 16.63 10.85 -14.01
CA GLU A 353 16.80 11.34 -12.63
C GLU A 353 15.50 11.19 -11.83
N HIS A 354 14.35 11.35 -12.48
CA HIS A 354 13.02 11.17 -11.87
C HIS A 354 12.11 10.34 -12.78
N PRO A 355 12.24 9.00 -12.77
CA PRO A 355 11.55 8.11 -13.68
C PRO A 355 10.07 8.43 -13.78
N SER A 356 9.62 8.71 -14.99
CA SER A 356 8.22 8.91 -15.33
C SER A 356 7.80 7.91 -16.39
N PHE A 357 6.69 7.23 -16.12
CA PHE A 357 6.13 6.22 -16.98
C PHE A 357 4.76 6.68 -17.44
N LEU A 358 4.52 6.57 -18.74
CA LEU A 358 3.23 6.81 -19.36
C LEU A 358 2.83 5.56 -20.13
N LEU A 359 1.91 4.80 -19.54
CA LEU A 359 1.26 3.68 -20.21
C LEU A 359 -0.01 4.19 -20.87
N THR A 360 -0.14 3.95 -22.17
CA THR A 360 -1.35 4.27 -22.96
C THR A 360 -1.88 3.02 -23.63
N ALA A 361 -3.21 2.87 -23.65
CA ALA A 361 -3.89 1.77 -24.34
C ALA A 361 -5.36 2.13 -24.65
N ARG A 362 -5.97 1.47 -25.62
CA ARG A 362 -7.41 1.52 -25.89
C ARG A 362 -8.10 0.28 -25.33
N VAL A 363 -9.15 0.50 -24.55
CA VAL A 363 -9.93 -0.54 -23.87
C VAL A 363 -11.42 -0.29 -24.07
N ALA A 364 -12.14 -1.27 -24.60
CA ALA A 364 -13.59 -1.24 -24.80
C ALA A 364 -14.39 -1.62 -23.53
N GLN A 365 -13.96 -1.13 -22.35
CA GLN A 365 -14.60 -1.39 -21.07
C GLN A 365 -15.16 -0.13 -20.40
N GLN A 366 -16.08 -0.34 -19.46
CA GLN A 366 -16.60 0.75 -18.64
C GLN A 366 -15.54 1.25 -17.65
N ARG A 367 -15.46 2.57 -17.48
CA ARG A 367 -14.51 3.24 -16.57
C ARG A 367 -14.50 2.68 -15.14
N ARG A 368 -15.65 2.20 -14.65
CA ARG A 368 -15.79 1.69 -13.28
C ARG A 368 -15.07 0.34 -13.09
N GLU A 369 -15.10 -0.51 -14.10
CA GLU A 369 -14.47 -1.85 -14.09
C GLU A 369 -12.95 -1.71 -14.18
N ILE A 370 -12.46 -0.94 -15.14
CA ILE A 370 -11.04 -0.59 -15.28
C ILE A 370 -10.49 0.00 -13.97
N ARG A 371 -11.24 0.89 -13.32
CA ARG A 371 -10.84 1.44 -12.02
C ARG A 371 -10.78 0.37 -10.93
N ARG A 372 -11.77 -0.53 -10.86
CA ARG A 372 -11.81 -1.57 -9.84
C ARG A 372 -10.60 -2.50 -9.94
N GLU A 373 -10.19 -2.84 -11.16
CA GLU A 373 -9.05 -3.74 -11.41
C GLU A 373 -7.69 -3.06 -11.21
N LEU A 374 -7.55 -1.77 -11.58
CA LEU A 374 -6.26 -1.08 -11.51
C LEU A 374 -5.98 -0.36 -10.17
N VAL A 375 -7.02 -0.08 -9.36
CA VAL A 375 -6.87 0.62 -8.05
C VAL A 375 -5.90 -0.08 -7.08
N PRO A 376 -5.87 -1.43 -6.94
CA PRO A 376 -4.91 -2.11 -6.08
C PRO A 376 -3.45 -1.79 -6.47
N TYR A 377 -3.11 -1.87 -7.75
CA TYR A 377 -1.76 -1.60 -8.26
C TYR A 377 -1.37 -0.12 -8.11
N LEU A 378 -2.30 0.80 -8.37
CA LEU A 378 -2.07 2.23 -8.14
C LEU A 378 -1.83 2.54 -6.66
N SER A 379 -2.49 1.80 -5.77
CA SER A 379 -2.31 1.92 -4.32
C SER A 379 -0.97 1.35 -3.88
N ALA A 380 -0.55 0.22 -4.46
CA ALA A 380 0.78 -0.36 -4.24
C ALA A 380 1.90 0.59 -4.70
N LEU A 381 1.78 1.17 -5.91
CA LEU A 381 2.73 2.18 -6.40
C LEU A 381 2.80 3.43 -5.50
N ARG A 382 1.68 3.90 -4.97
CA ARG A 382 1.68 5.01 -3.98
C ARG A 382 2.33 4.63 -2.66
N SER A 383 2.27 3.35 -2.28
CA SER A 383 2.89 2.86 -1.05
C SER A 383 4.41 2.85 -1.13
N VAL A 384 4.98 2.63 -2.33
CA VAL A 384 6.42 2.74 -2.63
C VAL A 384 6.83 4.15 -3.06
N SER A 385 6.07 5.17 -2.64
CA SER A 385 6.33 6.59 -2.85
C SER A 385 6.29 7.07 -4.31
N MET A 386 5.53 6.42 -5.20
CA MET A 386 5.29 6.96 -6.55
C MET A 386 4.00 7.78 -6.62
N GLU A 387 4.04 8.91 -7.31
CA GLU A 387 2.84 9.63 -7.70
C GLU A 387 2.16 8.86 -8.83
N THR A 388 0.85 8.59 -8.69
CA THR A 388 0.10 7.86 -9.71
C THR A 388 -1.14 8.62 -10.18
N GLY A 389 -1.37 8.59 -11.48
CA GLY A 389 -2.51 9.20 -12.15
C GLY A 389 -3.15 8.19 -13.10
N LEU A 390 -4.47 8.04 -12.99
CA LEU A 390 -5.26 7.22 -13.92
C LEU A 390 -6.27 8.13 -14.62
N ARG A 391 -6.14 8.25 -15.94
CA ARG A 391 -7.10 8.94 -16.80
C ARG A 391 -7.74 7.90 -17.73
N VAL A 392 -9.06 7.89 -17.76
CA VAL A 392 -9.84 7.06 -18.69
C VAL A 392 -10.79 8.00 -19.42
N ARG A 393 -10.63 8.17 -20.74
CA ARG A 393 -11.44 9.06 -21.59
C ARG A 393 -11.78 8.36 -22.89
N ALA A 394 -13.07 8.26 -23.22
CA ALA A 394 -13.54 7.76 -24.53
C ALA A 394 -12.91 6.43 -25.00
N GLY A 395 -12.66 5.49 -24.07
CA GLY A 395 -12.01 4.21 -24.38
C GLY A 395 -10.49 4.24 -24.36
N GLU A 396 -9.85 5.40 -24.16
CA GLU A 396 -8.41 5.52 -23.93
C GLU A 396 -8.09 5.46 -22.43
N LEU A 397 -7.20 4.54 -22.09
CA LEU A 397 -6.58 4.35 -20.79
C LEU A 397 -5.20 5.02 -20.84
N ALA A 398 -4.97 5.99 -19.96
CA ALA A 398 -3.66 6.59 -19.73
C ALA A 398 -3.31 6.47 -18.24
N LEU A 399 -2.26 5.71 -17.95
CA LEU A 399 -1.78 5.45 -16.61
C LEU A 399 -0.38 6.07 -16.49
N ARG A 400 -0.27 7.09 -15.64
CA ARG A 400 0.97 7.77 -15.35
C ARG A 400 1.44 7.37 -13.97
N PHE A 401 2.71 7.01 -13.83
CA PHE A 401 3.33 6.87 -12.53
C PHE A 401 4.74 7.45 -12.58
N ALA A 402 5.09 8.24 -11.57
CA ALA A 402 6.36 8.95 -11.57
C ALA A 402 6.90 9.18 -10.16
N TYR A 403 8.20 9.42 -10.06
CA TYR A 403 8.82 9.81 -8.80
C TYR A 403 8.30 11.18 -8.32
N PRO A 404 8.19 11.41 -6.98
CA PRO A 404 7.77 12.69 -6.43
C PRO A 404 8.72 13.80 -6.89
N GLY A 405 8.17 14.88 -7.46
CA GLY A 405 8.96 16.00 -7.99
C GLY A 405 9.20 15.99 -9.50
N SER A 406 8.85 14.91 -10.20
CA SER A 406 8.77 14.92 -11.67
C SER A 406 7.71 15.93 -12.13
N ARG A 407 8.08 16.86 -13.02
CA ARG A 407 7.20 17.97 -13.42
C ARG A 407 5.91 17.44 -14.06
N ARG A 408 4.78 18.03 -13.66
CA ARG A 408 3.48 17.84 -14.32
C ARG A 408 3.50 18.51 -15.71
N SER A 409 3.97 17.81 -16.74
CA SER A 409 3.57 18.10 -18.12
C SER A 409 2.27 17.37 -18.47
#